data_AF-A0A8X7R1M2-F1
#
_entry.id   AF-A0A8X7R1M2-F1
#
_cell.length_a   1.000
_cell.length_b   1.000
_cell.length_c   1.000
_cell.angle_alpha   90.00
_cell.angle_beta   90.00
_cell.angle_gamma   90.00
#
_symmetry.space_group_name_H-M   'P 1'
#
loop_
_entity.id
_entity.type
_entity.pdbx_description
1 polymer ?
#
loop_
_entity_poly.entity_id
_entity_poly.type
_entity_poly.pdbx_seq_one_letter_code
_entity_poly.pdbx_strand_id
1 'polypeptide(L)'
;MNTTSTHFVPPRRFEIYETTLNQVSMWEENFKNNGGIYIPNSIIIPTDAKQDSLSEDTSHGTPHKFDQEASTSRHPDKTQRRLAQNREAARKSRLRKKAYVQQLETSRLKLIHLEQELDRARQQGFYEGNRVDTNALGFSDKMSSGIVAFEMEYGHWVEEQNRQISELRTVLQGQVSDVELRLLVDNAMKHYFQLFRMKSAAAKIDVFYIMSGMWKTSAERFFMWIGGFRPSELLKVLLPHFDPLMDQQVLDVCNLRQSCQQAEDAVSQGMEKLQHTLADSVAAGNLGEGSYIPQITCAMERLEALVSFVDQADHLRHETLQQMHRILTTRQAARGLLALGEYFQRLRALSSSWATRQREPT
;
A
#
# COMPACT_ATOMS: atom_id res chain seq x y z
N MET A 1 -39.73 67.37 -3.59
CA MET A 1 -40.25 66.49 -2.52
C MET A 1 -40.73 65.21 -3.18
N ASN A 2 -40.24 63.98 -2.96
CA ASN A 2 -39.17 63.40 -2.15
C ASN A 2 -38.62 62.23 -2.97
N THR A 3 -37.31 62.09 -3.09
CA THR A 3 -36.65 60.88 -3.61
C THR A 3 -36.23 60.02 -2.41
N THR A 4 -36.78 58.82 -2.32
CA THR A 4 -36.46 57.86 -1.25
C THR A 4 -35.20 57.09 -1.64
N SER A 5 -34.11 57.32 -0.91
CA SER A 5 -32.84 56.62 -1.03
C SER A 5 -32.96 55.20 -0.47
N THR A 6 -32.73 54.18 -1.30
CA THR A 6 -32.56 52.79 -0.89
C THR A 6 -31.14 52.56 -0.41
N HIS A 7 -30.97 52.30 0.88
CA HIS A 7 -29.69 51.89 1.46
C HIS A 7 -29.26 50.52 0.92
N PHE A 8 -28.15 50.51 0.19
CA PHE A 8 -27.44 49.31 -0.24
C PHE A 8 -26.70 48.71 0.98
N VAL A 9 -27.09 47.51 1.40
CA VAL A 9 -26.36 46.73 2.41
C VAL A 9 -25.32 45.88 1.67
N PRO A 10 -24.01 46.03 1.93
CA PRO A 10 -23.01 45.23 1.23
C PRO A 10 -23.07 43.77 1.70
N PRO A 11 -22.84 42.79 0.82
CA PRO A 11 -22.76 41.40 1.22
C PRO A 11 -21.51 41.19 2.08
N ARG A 12 -21.67 40.45 3.19
CA ARG A 12 -20.57 40.05 4.07
C ARG A 12 -19.48 39.36 3.24
N ARG A 13 -18.29 39.96 3.17
CA ARG A 13 -17.11 39.37 2.55
C ARG A 13 -16.71 38.08 3.27
N PHE A 14 -16.36 37.08 2.47
CA PHE A 14 -15.81 35.79 2.87
C PHE A 14 -14.33 35.92 3.27
N GLU A 15 -14.04 36.38 4.50
CA GLU A 15 -12.67 36.44 5.06
C GLU A 15 -12.05 35.05 5.36
N ILE A 16 -12.82 33.98 5.25
CA ILE A 16 -12.40 32.64 5.71
C ILE A 16 -11.53 31.92 4.67
N TYR A 17 -11.73 32.16 3.37
CA TYR A 17 -10.92 31.54 2.31
C TYR A 17 -9.52 32.16 2.17
N GLU A 18 -9.38 33.46 2.50
CA GLU A 18 -8.06 34.11 2.55
C GLU A 18 -7.20 33.54 3.68
N THR A 19 -7.79 33.10 4.79
CA THR A 19 -7.03 32.56 5.93
C THR A 19 -6.36 31.24 5.57
N THR A 20 -7.05 30.36 4.84
CA THR A 20 -6.47 29.11 4.30
C THR A 20 -5.38 29.37 3.26
N LEU A 21 -5.55 30.39 2.41
CA LEU A 21 -4.58 30.76 1.38
C LEU A 21 -3.31 31.42 1.96
N ASN A 22 -3.49 32.25 3.00
CA ASN A 22 -2.40 32.91 3.71
C ASN A 22 -1.57 31.91 4.53
N GLN A 23 -2.22 30.90 5.13
CA GLN A 23 -1.48 29.82 5.76
C GLN A 23 -0.63 29.06 4.74
N VAL A 24 -1.15 28.73 3.55
CA VAL A 24 -0.41 28.02 2.48
C VAL A 24 0.74 28.85 1.90
N SER A 25 0.58 30.17 1.77
CA SER A 25 1.64 31.06 1.26
C SER A 25 2.89 31.10 2.16
N MET A 26 2.74 30.92 3.48
CA MET A 26 3.89 30.86 4.40
C MET A 26 4.79 29.62 4.19
N TRP A 27 4.31 28.57 3.53
CA TRP A 27 5.10 27.34 3.30
C TRP A 27 6.02 27.45 2.10
N GLU A 28 5.71 28.35 1.16
CA GLU A 28 6.49 28.56 -0.07
C GLU A 28 7.81 29.31 0.21
N GLU A 29 7.87 30.10 1.28
CA GLU A 29 9.04 30.92 1.61
C GLU A 29 10.20 30.13 2.24
N ASN A 30 9.93 28.98 2.85
CA ASN A 30 10.95 28.17 3.54
C ASN A 30 11.91 27.42 2.60
N PHE A 31 11.69 27.45 1.27
CA PHE A 31 12.44 26.62 0.32
C PHE A 31 13.15 27.41 -0.79
N LYS A 32 13.22 28.74 -0.70
CA LYS A 32 13.92 29.57 -1.70
C LYS A 32 15.38 29.79 -1.29
N ASN A 33 16.27 28.84 -1.58
CA ASN A 33 17.68 29.18 -1.74
C ASN A 33 18.43 28.32 -2.77
N ASN A 34 18.91 29.02 -3.80
CA ASN A 34 20.01 28.79 -4.74
C ASN A 34 20.09 27.57 -5.68
N GLY A 35 20.18 27.90 -6.99
CA GLY A 35 21.17 27.29 -7.89
C GLY A 35 20.62 26.33 -8.95
N GLY A 36 20.07 26.86 -10.06
CA GLY A 36 19.77 26.06 -11.24
C GLY A 36 21.01 25.73 -12.07
N ILE A 37 20.99 24.60 -12.79
CA ILE A 37 21.72 24.31 -14.04
C ILE A 37 20.95 23.21 -14.79
N TYR A 38 20.90 23.34 -16.12
CA TYR A 38 20.24 22.49 -17.10
C TYR A 38 21.06 21.23 -17.49
N ILE A 39 20.49 20.47 -18.44
CA ILE A 39 21.05 19.56 -19.47
C ILE A 39 20.98 18.02 -19.17
N PRO A 40 21.01 17.09 -20.16
CA PRO A 40 19.86 16.51 -20.87
C PRO A 40 19.80 14.95 -20.91
N ASN A 41 18.71 14.44 -21.52
CA ASN A 41 18.34 13.05 -21.87
C ASN A 41 19.45 12.01 -22.13
N SER A 42 19.31 10.83 -21.51
CA SER A 42 20.13 9.63 -21.74
C SER A 42 19.61 8.73 -22.87
N ILE A 43 20.53 8.27 -23.71
CA ILE A 43 20.37 7.31 -24.82
C ILE A 43 20.56 5.88 -24.31
N ILE A 44 19.72 4.94 -24.77
CA ILE A 44 19.76 3.50 -24.48
C ILE A 44 20.31 2.75 -25.72
N ILE A 45 21.27 1.83 -25.53
CA ILE A 45 21.73 0.84 -26.52
C ILE A 45 22.02 -0.52 -25.80
N PRO A 46 21.86 -1.68 -26.48
CA PRO A 46 21.23 -2.89 -25.93
C PRO A 46 22.18 -4.07 -25.63
N THR A 47 21.57 -5.10 -25.05
CA THR A 47 22.09 -6.43 -24.67
C THR A 47 22.52 -7.27 -25.87
N ASP A 48 23.71 -7.88 -25.79
CA ASP A 48 24.24 -8.83 -26.78
C ASP A 48 24.39 -10.22 -26.13
N ALA A 49 23.80 -11.24 -26.76
CA ALA A 49 23.89 -12.64 -26.37
C ALA A 49 24.66 -13.40 -27.47
N LYS A 50 25.84 -13.92 -27.13
CA LYS A 50 26.61 -14.82 -28.01
C LYS A 50 26.74 -16.20 -27.39
N GLN A 51 26.30 -17.18 -28.16
CA GLN A 51 26.39 -18.61 -27.97
C GLN A 51 27.48 -19.10 -28.92
N ASP A 52 28.58 -19.60 -28.39
CA ASP A 52 29.66 -20.20 -29.18
C ASP A 52 29.52 -21.72 -29.21
N SER A 53 29.49 -22.25 -30.42
CA SER A 53 29.58 -23.65 -30.79
C SER A 53 30.66 -23.79 -31.86
N LEU A 54 31.63 -24.69 -31.65
CA LEU A 54 32.55 -25.33 -32.62
C LEU A 54 33.24 -26.46 -31.83
N SER A 55 33.46 -27.69 -32.31
CA SER A 55 33.95 -28.18 -33.61
C SER A 55 33.46 -29.63 -33.85
N GLU A 56 32.95 -30.01 -35.03
CA GLU A 56 33.66 -30.65 -36.17
C GLU A 56 34.58 -31.85 -35.79
N ASP A 57 34.30 -33.06 -36.32
CA ASP A 57 35.06 -33.60 -37.47
C ASP A 57 34.53 -34.95 -38.04
N THR A 58 34.31 -34.95 -39.37
CA THR A 58 34.61 -35.95 -40.43
C THR A 58 34.06 -37.41 -40.46
N SER A 59 33.10 -37.55 -41.40
CA SER A 59 33.01 -38.46 -42.57
C SER A 59 32.55 -39.93 -42.55
N HIS A 60 31.58 -40.14 -43.45
CA HIS A 60 31.06 -41.28 -44.21
C HIS A 60 31.73 -42.67 -44.21
N GLY A 61 30.87 -43.71 -44.15
CA GLY A 61 31.11 -45.06 -44.67
C GLY A 61 29.87 -45.99 -44.56
N THR A 62 29.43 -46.55 -45.68
CA THR A 62 28.22 -47.37 -45.93
C THR A 62 28.29 -48.82 -45.35
N PRO A 63 27.18 -49.60 -45.32
CA PRO A 63 26.96 -50.76 -44.45
C PRO A 63 27.23 -52.13 -45.11
N HIS A 64 27.49 -53.17 -44.30
CA HIS A 64 27.37 -54.57 -44.74
C HIS A 64 26.90 -55.53 -43.62
N LYS A 65 26.06 -56.49 -44.02
CA LYS A 65 25.36 -57.55 -43.25
C LYS A 65 26.14 -58.88 -43.22
N PHE A 66 25.58 -59.82 -42.44
CA PHE A 66 25.87 -61.27 -42.25
C PHE A 66 26.76 -61.55 -41.01
N ASP A 67 26.50 -62.50 -40.10
CA ASP A 67 25.75 -63.76 -40.23
C ASP A 67 25.30 -64.36 -38.88
N GLN A 68 24.35 -65.30 -38.95
CA GLN A 68 23.75 -66.05 -37.85
C GLN A 68 24.12 -67.53 -37.99
N GLU A 69 24.72 -68.19 -36.98
CA GLU A 69 24.47 -69.64 -36.75
C GLU A 69 25.03 -70.26 -35.45
N ALA A 70 24.20 -71.20 -34.93
CA ALA A 70 24.48 -72.40 -34.13
C ALA A 70 25.17 -72.36 -32.75
N SER A 71 24.41 -72.71 -31.68
CA SER A 71 24.73 -73.84 -30.76
C SER A 71 23.72 -74.00 -29.60
N THR A 72 22.92 -75.07 -29.68
CA THR A 72 21.85 -75.51 -28.76
C THR A 72 22.33 -76.34 -27.54
N SER A 73 23.60 -76.25 -27.13
CA SER A 73 24.13 -76.97 -25.95
C SER A 73 24.47 -76.07 -24.74
N ARG A 74 24.27 -74.75 -24.85
CA ARG A 74 24.58 -73.76 -23.79
C ARG A 74 23.35 -73.15 -23.11
N HIS A 75 22.15 -73.66 -23.39
CA HIS A 75 20.90 -73.00 -23.00
C HIS A 75 20.49 -73.13 -21.51
N PRO A 76 20.64 -74.29 -20.82
CA PRO A 76 20.27 -74.38 -19.41
C PRO A 76 21.19 -73.55 -18.51
N ASP A 77 22.50 -73.57 -18.76
CA ASP A 77 23.48 -72.76 -18.02
C ASP A 77 23.26 -71.25 -18.21
N LYS A 78 22.98 -70.81 -19.45
CA LYS A 78 22.63 -69.40 -19.72
C LYS A 78 21.34 -69.02 -19.02
N THR A 79 20.35 -69.91 -18.98
CA THR A 79 19.06 -69.68 -18.31
C THR A 79 19.24 -69.63 -16.78
N GLN A 80 20.03 -70.53 -16.20
CA GLN A 80 20.36 -70.53 -14.76
C GLN A 80 21.13 -69.27 -14.37
N ARG A 81 22.09 -68.81 -15.18
CA ARG A 81 22.81 -67.54 -14.94
C ARG A 81 21.87 -66.33 -14.99
N ARG A 82 20.94 -66.27 -15.95
CA ARG A 82 19.92 -65.20 -16.02
C ARG A 82 18.99 -65.20 -14.81
N LEU A 83 18.58 -66.37 -14.33
CA LEU A 83 17.75 -66.49 -13.12
C LEU A 83 18.52 -66.07 -11.86
N ALA A 84 19.80 -66.41 -11.75
CA ALA A 84 20.66 -65.95 -10.65
C ALA A 84 20.83 -64.42 -10.66
N GLN A 85 21.12 -63.83 -11.83
CA GLN A 85 21.20 -62.38 -12.00
C GLN A 85 19.86 -61.68 -11.70
N ASN A 86 18.74 -62.26 -12.12
CA ASN A 86 17.41 -61.71 -11.81
C ASN A 86 17.12 -61.76 -10.29
N ARG A 87 17.48 -62.85 -9.61
CA ARG A 87 17.38 -62.95 -8.14
C ARG A 87 18.24 -61.90 -7.44
N GLU A 88 19.46 -61.66 -7.92
CA GLU A 88 20.34 -60.64 -7.36
C GLU A 88 19.84 -59.22 -7.65
N ALA A 89 19.37 -58.95 -8.87
CA ALA A 89 18.76 -57.68 -9.25
C ALA A 89 17.49 -57.40 -8.44
N ALA A 90 16.66 -58.42 -8.19
CA ALA A 90 15.48 -58.31 -7.34
C ALA A 90 15.86 -58.00 -5.87
N ARG A 91 16.92 -58.62 -5.34
CA ARG A 91 17.45 -58.30 -4.01
C ARG A 91 17.97 -56.86 -3.94
N LYS A 92 18.77 -56.41 -4.91
CA LYS A 92 19.27 -55.03 -4.99
C LYS A 92 18.12 -54.03 -5.13
N SER A 93 17.11 -54.32 -5.94
CA SER A 93 15.91 -53.49 -6.10
C SER A 93 15.13 -53.38 -4.78
N ARG A 94 14.89 -54.50 -4.09
CA ARG A 94 14.25 -54.50 -2.77
C ARG A 94 15.04 -53.70 -1.75
N LEU A 95 16.37 -53.81 -1.74
CA LEU A 95 17.22 -53.07 -0.81
C LEU A 95 17.18 -51.56 -1.09
N ARG A 96 17.22 -51.15 -2.37
CA ARG A 96 17.07 -49.73 -2.76
C ARG A 96 15.71 -49.18 -2.38
N LYS A 97 14.63 -49.94 -2.63
CA LYS A 97 13.28 -49.54 -2.22
C LYS A 97 13.16 -49.43 -0.70
N LYS A 98 13.75 -50.36 0.05
CA LYS A 98 13.77 -50.30 1.51
C LYS A 98 14.51 -49.07 2.02
N ALA A 99 15.68 -48.76 1.45
CA ALA A 99 16.44 -47.56 1.79
C ALA A 99 15.66 -46.28 1.44
N TYR A 100 14.98 -46.25 0.29
CA TYR A 100 14.14 -45.12 -0.12
C TYR A 100 12.94 -44.92 0.82
N VAL A 101 12.28 -46.00 1.24
CA VAL A 101 11.18 -45.92 2.22
C VAL A 101 11.68 -45.42 3.57
N GLN A 102 12.83 -45.90 4.05
CA GLN A 102 13.45 -45.37 5.28
C GLN A 102 13.81 -43.89 5.16
N GLN A 103 14.29 -43.45 3.99
CA GLN A 103 14.54 -42.04 3.72
C GLN A 103 13.23 -41.23 3.77
N LEU A 104 12.13 -41.74 3.21
CA LEU A 104 10.81 -41.10 3.28
C LEU A 104 10.26 -41.02 4.70
N GLU A 105 10.44 -42.06 5.51
CA GLU A 105 10.06 -42.05 6.93
C GLU A 105 10.88 -41.01 7.70
N THR A 106 12.18 -40.94 7.41
CA THR A 106 13.06 -39.93 8.00
C THR A 106 12.68 -38.51 7.57
N SER A 107 12.36 -38.31 6.29
CA SER A 107 11.91 -36.99 5.80
C SER A 107 10.55 -36.60 6.38
N ARG A 108 9.64 -37.56 6.55
CA ARG A 108 8.33 -37.33 7.19
C ARG A 108 8.50 -36.86 8.64
N LEU A 109 9.37 -37.50 9.41
CA LEU A 109 9.66 -37.08 10.79
C LEU A 109 10.28 -35.69 10.85
N LYS A 110 11.20 -35.37 9.92
CA LYS A 110 11.75 -34.01 9.80
C LYS A 110 10.69 -32.98 9.45
N LEU A 111 9.75 -33.34 8.58
CA LEU A 111 8.66 -32.45 8.16
C LEU A 111 7.71 -32.16 9.33
N ILE A 112 7.36 -33.18 10.11
CA ILE A 112 6.58 -33.01 11.36
C ILE A 112 7.33 -32.13 12.36
N HIS A 113 8.64 -32.30 12.50
CA HIS A 113 9.45 -31.44 13.38
C HIS A 113 9.46 -29.99 12.92
N LEU A 114 9.66 -29.77 11.62
CA LEU A 114 9.62 -28.43 11.02
C LEU A 114 8.24 -27.80 11.13
N GLU A 115 7.15 -28.55 10.97
CA GLU A 115 5.78 -28.06 11.20
C GLU A 115 5.60 -27.63 12.66
N GLN A 116 6.08 -28.42 13.62
CA GLN A 116 6.04 -28.04 15.04
C GLN A 116 6.90 -26.81 15.35
N GLU A 117 8.08 -26.68 14.73
CA GLU A 117 8.91 -25.49 14.87
C GLU A 117 8.26 -24.28 14.20
N LEU A 118 7.56 -24.45 13.07
CA LEU A 118 6.87 -23.38 12.36
C LEU A 118 5.62 -22.93 13.14
N ASP A 119 4.87 -23.84 13.74
CA ASP A 119 3.76 -23.49 14.63
C ASP A 119 4.26 -22.82 15.91
N ARG A 120 5.39 -23.27 16.46
CA ARG A 120 6.05 -22.62 17.59
C ARG A 120 6.57 -21.23 17.21
N ALA A 121 7.13 -21.07 16.01
CA ALA A 121 7.58 -19.79 15.45
C ALA A 121 6.41 -18.87 15.05
N ARG A 122 5.23 -19.41 14.74
CA ARG A 122 3.99 -18.62 14.56
C ARG A 122 3.44 -18.16 15.90
N GLN A 123 3.50 -19.01 16.93
CA GLN A 123 3.13 -18.64 18.29
C GLN A 123 4.12 -17.65 18.91
N GLN A 124 5.43 -17.81 18.65
CA GLN A 124 6.47 -16.84 19.00
C GLN A 124 6.43 -15.60 18.11
N GLY A 125 6.07 -15.71 16.83
CA GLY A 125 5.83 -14.61 15.89
C GLY A 125 4.55 -13.82 16.18
N PHE A 126 3.66 -14.34 17.03
CA PHE A 126 2.59 -13.58 17.67
C PHE A 126 3.12 -12.67 18.80
N TYR A 127 4.37 -12.89 19.24
CA TYR A 127 5.10 -12.08 20.23
C TYR A 127 6.39 -11.42 19.66
N GLU A 128 6.89 -11.80 18.47
CA GLU A 128 8.14 -11.30 17.85
C GLU A 128 8.02 -11.13 16.31
N GLY A 129 6.82 -10.81 15.81
CA GLY A 129 6.54 -10.72 14.37
C GLY A 129 6.96 -9.42 13.69
N ASN A 130 8.27 -9.14 13.62
CA ASN A 130 8.94 -8.44 12.50
C ASN A 130 10.43 -8.23 12.82
N ARG A 131 11.26 -9.27 12.62
CA ARG A 131 12.71 -9.11 12.58
C ARG A 131 13.23 -9.45 11.19
N VAL A 132 13.22 -8.45 10.32
CA VAL A 132 14.24 -8.36 9.26
C VAL A 132 15.51 -7.92 9.97
N ASP A 133 16.55 -8.74 9.89
CA ASP A 133 17.82 -8.48 10.58
C ASP A 133 18.40 -7.13 10.16
N THR A 134 18.34 -6.16 11.07
CA THR A 134 19.28 -5.03 11.09
C THR A 134 19.80 -4.93 12.52
N ASN A 135 20.91 -5.63 12.79
CA ASN A 135 21.72 -5.36 13.96
C ASN A 135 22.36 -3.98 13.81
N ALA A 136 21.62 -2.93 14.19
CA ALA A 136 22.16 -1.62 14.50
C ALA A 136 21.18 -0.85 15.41
N LEU A 137 21.51 -0.82 16.72
CA LEU A 137 21.05 0.12 17.75
C LEU A 137 19.58 0.00 18.21
N GLY A 138 19.37 0.03 19.53
CA GLY A 138 18.10 -0.19 20.25
C GLY A 138 16.96 0.80 20.02
N PHE A 139 16.79 1.31 18.80
CA PHE A 139 15.65 2.10 18.33
C PHE A 139 14.56 1.24 17.67
N SER A 140 14.89 0.03 17.20
CA SER A 140 13.98 -0.84 16.43
C SER A 140 12.76 -1.35 17.22
N ASP A 141 12.94 -1.74 18.49
CA ASP A 141 11.85 -2.30 19.33
C ASP A 141 10.75 -1.28 19.66
N LYS A 142 11.10 0.00 19.80
CA LYS A 142 10.12 1.06 20.06
C LYS A 142 9.35 1.44 18.79
N MET A 143 10.02 1.42 17.64
CA MET A 143 9.45 1.76 16.33
C MET A 143 8.42 0.71 15.91
N SER A 144 8.75 -0.59 16.05
CA SER A 144 7.83 -1.69 15.77
C SER A 144 6.64 -1.71 16.72
N SER A 145 6.85 -1.45 18.01
CA SER A 145 5.77 -1.38 19.01
C SER A 145 4.74 -0.29 18.70
N GLY A 146 5.20 0.89 18.27
CA GLY A 146 4.32 2.01 17.91
C GLY A 146 3.45 1.75 16.68
N ILE A 147 4.02 1.10 15.65
CA ILE A 147 3.29 0.74 14.43
C ILE A 147 2.29 -0.38 14.69
N VAL A 148 2.65 -1.39 15.49
CA VAL A 148 1.72 -2.45 15.90
C VAL A 148 0.54 -1.88 16.71
N ALA A 149 0.80 -0.91 17.60
CA ALA A 149 -0.27 -0.21 18.32
C ALA A 149 -1.21 0.53 17.37
N PHE A 150 -0.67 1.25 16.38
CA PHE A 150 -1.46 1.91 15.35
C PHE A 150 -2.30 0.92 14.51
N GLU A 151 -1.73 -0.23 14.13
CA GLU A 151 -2.46 -1.27 13.37
C GLU A 151 -3.67 -1.81 14.14
N MET A 152 -3.49 -2.09 15.43
CA MET A 152 -4.58 -2.54 16.30
C MET A 152 -5.66 -1.45 16.46
N GLU A 153 -5.25 -0.21 16.75
CA GLU A 153 -6.18 0.92 16.87
C GLU A 153 -6.92 1.20 15.56
N TYR A 154 -6.23 1.09 14.42
CA TYR A 154 -6.84 1.24 13.11
C TYR A 154 -7.84 0.12 12.81
N GLY A 155 -7.54 -1.13 13.19
CA GLY A 155 -8.48 -2.25 13.11
C GLY A 155 -9.79 -1.95 13.84
N HIS A 156 -9.70 -1.52 15.10
CA HIS A 156 -10.86 -1.10 15.88
C HIS A 156 -11.57 0.12 15.30
N TRP A 157 -10.82 1.08 14.76
CA TRP A 157 -11.40 2.23 14.06
C TRP A 157 -12.26 1.78 12.88
N VAL A 158 -11.79 0.81 12.11
CA VAL A 158 -12.53 0.25 10.96
C VAL A 158 -13.81 -0.48 11.40
N GLU A 159 -13.76 -1.22 12.49
CA GLU A 159 -14.92 -1.90 13.08
C GLU A 159 -15.99 -0.88 13.52
N GLU A 160 -15.56 0.15 14.25
CA GLU A 160 -16.44 1.22 14.72
C GLU A 160 -17.02 2.03 13.55
N GLN A 161 -16.22 2.31 12.52
CA GLN A 161 -16.70 2.94 11.29
C GLN A 161 -17.83 2.12 10.65
N ASN A 162 -17.65 0.80 10.53
CA ASN A 162 -18.66 -0.08 9.97
C ASN A 162 -19.94 -0.10 10.81
N ARG A 163 -19.82 -0.01 12.14
CA ARG A 163 -20.95 0.11 13.07
C ARG A 163 -21.70 1.42 12.85
N GLN A 164 -21.00 2.56 12.83
CA GLN A 164 -21.60 3.88 12.62
C GLN A 164 -22.28 4.02 11.25
N ILE A 165 -21.67 3.47 10.19
CA ILE A 165 -22.28 3.41 8.85
C ILE A 165 -23.61 2.64 8.88
N SER A 166 -23.64 1.51 9.60
CA SER A 166 -24.85 0.68 9.70
C SER A 166 -25.94 1.41 10.48
N GLU A 167 -25.57 2.06 11.59
CA GLU A 167 -26.47 2.89 12.40
C GLU A 167 -27.05 4.07 11.60
N LEU A 168 -26.20 4.85 10.91
CA LEU A 168 -26.63 5.94 10.03
C LEU A 168 -27.59 5.44 8.95
N ARG A 169 -27.32 4.28 8.34
CA ARG A 169 -28.20 3.69 7.32
C ARG A 169 -29.59 3.39 7.88
N THR A 170 -29.66 2.70 9.02
CA THR A 170 -30.93 2.36 9.68
C THR A 170 -31.71 3.61 10.07
N VAL A 171 -31.02 4.59 10.66
CA VAL A 171 -31.60 5.85 11.11
C VAL A 171 -32.13 6.69 9.94
N LEU A 172 -31.40 6.75 8.82
CA LEU A 172 -31.81 7.48 7.62
C LEU A 172 -32.94 6.81 6.83
N GLN A 173 -33.23 5.54 7.09
CA GLN A 173 -34.38 4.80 6.55
C GLN A 173 -35.62 4.93 7.43
N GLY A 174 -35.45 5.22 8.73
CA GLY A 174 -36.52 5.39 9.70
C GLY A 174 -37.00 6.83 9.88
N GLN A 175 -37.90 7.01 10.85
CA GLN A 175 -38.25 8.32 11.40
C GLN A 175 -37.38 8.57 12.62
N VAL A 176 -36.47 9.54 12.54
CA VAL A 176 -35.56 9.90 13.63
C VAL A 176 -35.71 11.37 13.98
N SER A 177 -35.47 11.69 15.26
CA SER A 177 -35.39 13.08 15.68
C SER A 177 -34.14 13.77 15.11
N ASP A 178 -34.24 15.07 14.80
CA ASP A 178 -33.09 15.85 14.34
C ASP A 178 -31.97 15.95 15.38
N VAL A 179 -32.31 15.80 16.67
CA VAL A 179 -31.34 15.81 17.78
C VAL A 179 -30.46 14.56 17.73
N GLU A 180 -31.08 13.39 17.58
CA GLU A 180 -30.37 12.11 17.46
C GLU A 180 -29.52 12.05 16.19
N LEU A 181 -30.07 12.54 15.05
CA LEU A 181 -29.31 12.60 13.81
C LEU A 181 -28.08 13.51 13.92
N ARG A 182 -28.21 14.65 14.61
CA ARG A 182 -27.08 15.56 14.86
C ARG A 182 -25.99 14.89 15.70
N LEU A 183 -26.39 14.16 16.75
CA LEU A 183 -25.45 13.43 17.58
C LEU A 183 -24.66 12.39 16.76
N LEU A 184 -25.32 11.66 15.87
CA LEU A 184 -24.65 10.69 14.99
C LEU A 184 -23.68 11.36 14.02
N VAL A 185 -24.05 12.48 13.43
CA VAL A 185 -23.17 13.27 12.55
C VAL A 185 -21.94 13.75 13.32
N ASP A 186 -22.13 14.32 14.52
CA ASP A 186 -21.03 14.80 15.37
C ASP A 186 -20.09 13.66 15.77
N ASN A 187 -20.63 12.48 16.10
CA ASN A 187 -19.85 11.31 16.45
C ASN A 187 -19.05 10.78 15.25
N ALA A 188 -19.66 10.72 14.07
CA ALA A 188 -18.98 10.32 12.85
C ALA A 188 -17.85 11.30 12.46
N MET A 189 -18.07 12.61 12.60
CA MET A 189 -17.03 13.62 12.38
C MET A 189 -15.85 13.43 13.35
N LYS A 190 -16.12 13.29 14.65
CA LYS A 190 -15.07 13.00 15.66
C LYS A 190 -14.32 11.71 15.35
N HIS A 191 -15.01 10.70 14.85
CA HIS A 191 -14.41 9.43 14.48
C HIS A 191 -13.37 9.58 13.36
N TYR A 192 -13.65 10.36 12.30
CA TYR A 192 -12.63 10.68 11.29
C TYR A 192 -11.48 11.54 11.85
N PHE A 193 -11.77 12.49 12.75
CA PHE A 193 -10.71 13.31 13.35
C PHE A 193 -9.76 12.49 14.23
N GLN A 194 -10.29 11.48 14.92
CA GLN A 194 -9.46 10.53 15.65
C GLN A 194 -8.50 9.78 14.71
N LEU A 195 -8.92 9.41 13.50
CA LEU A 195 -8.03 8.79 12.52
C LEU A 195 -6.85 9.69 12.18
N PHE A 196 -7.09 10.97 11.89
CA PHE A 196 -6.02 11.92 11.59
C PHE A 196 -5.04 12.07 12.76
N ARG A 197 -5.55 12.09 13.99
CA ARG A 197 -4.71 12.13 15.19
C ARG A 197 -3.83 10.88 15.34
N MET A 198 -4.41 9.70 15.15
CA MET A 198 -3.67 8.43 15.20
C MET A 198 -2.60 8.37 14.10
N LYS A 199 -2.92 8.83 12.88
CA LYS A 199 -1.94 8.89 11.78
C LYS A 199 -0.80 9.86 12.05
N SER A 200 -1.08 11.04 12.61
CA SER A 200 -0.02 11.99 12.99
C SER A 200 0.94 11.38 14.02
N ALA A 201 0.41 10.65 15.01
CA ALA A 201 1.23 9.95 15.99
C ALA A 201 2.07 8.85 15.34
N ALA A 202 1.48 8.03 14.47
CA ALA A 202 2.19 6.96 13.77
C ALA A 202 3.23 7.49 12.75
N ALA A 203 2.97 8.62 12.10
CA ALA A 203 3.91 9.24 11.15
C ALA A 203 5.21 9.71 11.83
N LYS A 204 5.13 10.14 13.09
CA LYS A 204 6.31 10.48 13.90
C LYS A 204 7.16 9.26 14.28
N ILE A 205 6.58 8.06 14.16
CA ILE A 205 7.25 6.79 14.43
C ILE A 205 7.79 6.24 13.11
N ASP A 206 6.95 6.06 12.09
CA ASP A 206 7.33 5.66 10.75
C ASP A 206 6.46 6.36 9.70
N VAL A 207 7.00 7.42 9.11
CA VAL A 207 6.32 8.20 8.08
C VAL A 207 6.16 7.41 6.78
N PHE A 208 7.11 6.54 6.44
CA PHE A 208 7.04 5.72 5.23
C PHE A 208 5.95 4.67 5.33
N TYR A 209 5.73 4.09 6.51
CA TYR A 209 4.60 3.19 6.75
C TYR A 209 3.24 3.87 6.47
N ILE A 210 3.07 5.12 6.93
CA ILE A 210 1.83 5.89 6.69
C ILE A 210 1.70 6.29 5.22
N MET A 211 2.77 6.82 4.61
CA MET A 211 2.76 7.31 3.23
C MET A 211 2.59 6.18 2.20
N SER A 212 3.23 5.03 2.43
CA SER A 212 3.09 3.85 1.56
C SER A 212 1.71 3.21 1.65
N GLY A 213 0.91 3.55 2.67
CA GLY A 213 -0.42 2.98 2.86
C GLY A 213 -0.38 1.51 3.26
N MET A 214 0.69 1.05 3.93
CA MET A 214 0.83 -0.34 4.38
C MET A 214 -0.29 -0.78 5.33
N TRP A 215 -0.85 0.17 6.08
CA TRP A 215 -2.03 0.01 6.93
C TRP A 215 -3.36 -0.09 6.19
N LYS A 216 -3.39 0.07 4.86
CA LYS A 216 -4.60 -0.02 4.02
C LYS A 216 -4.57 -1.24 3.11
N THR A 217 -5.76 -1.65 2.66
CA THR A 217 -5.91 -2.66 1.61
C THR A 217 -5.35 -2.16 0.27
N SER A 218 -4.97 -3.06 -0.64
CA SER A 218 -4.33 -2.69 -1.91
C SER A 218 -5.21 -1.79 -2.78
N ALA A 219 -6.53 -2.04 -2.80
CA ALA A 219 -7.46 -1.20 -3.56
C ALA A 219 -7.62 0.20 -2.93
N GLU A 220 -7.65 0.31 -1.60
CA GLU A 220 -7.67 1.63 -0.95
C GLU A 220 -6.38 2.41 -1.24
N ARG A 221 -5.22 1.74 -1.15
CA ARG A 221 -3.90 2.32 -1.40
C ARG A 221 -3.78 2.93 -2.80
N PHE A 222 -4.44 2.32 -3.78
CA PHE A 222 -4.45 2.80 -5.16
C PHE A 222 -5.02 4.23 -5.30
N PHE A 223 -5.95 4.62 -4.42
CA PHE A 223 -6.58 5.95 -4.43
C PHE A 223 -6.02 6.89 -3.36
N MET A 224 -4.89 6.56 -2.75
CA MET A 224 -4.27 7.41 -1.73
C MET A 224 -3.50 8.58 -2.33
N TRP A 225 -3.56 9.70 -1.64
CA TRP A 225 -2.75 10.90 -1.85
C TRP A 225 -2.18 11.28 -0.47
N ILE A 226 -0.86 11.27 -0.28
CA ILE A 226 -0.18 11.66 0.97
C ILE A 226 -0.89 11.11 2.24
N GLY A 227 -0.74 9.80 2.46
CA GLY A 227 -1.20 9.14 3.68
C GLY A 227 -2.73 9.05 3.86
N GLY A 228 -3.56 9.35 2.86
CA GLY A 228 -5.03 9.21 2.96
C GLY A 228 -5.75 9.52 1.66
N PHE A 229 -7.05 9.84 1.70
CA PHE A 229 -7.81 10.20 0.49
C PHE A 229 -7.48 11.62 0.00
N ARG A 230 -7.70 11.90 -1.28
CA ARG A 230 -7.61 13.26 -1.85
C ARG A 230 -8.95 14.00 -1.67
N PRO A 231 -9.03 15.10 -0.89
CA PRO A 231 -10.29 15.78 -0.60
C PRO A 231 -11.14 16.19 -1.81
N SER A 232 -10.54 16.75 -2.86
CA SER A 232 -11.23 17.20 -4.08
C SER A 232 -11.91 16.04 -4.83
N GLU A 233 -11.19 14.92 -4.99
CA GLU A 233 -11.73 13.69 -5.59
C GLU A 233 -12.80 13.06 -4.69
N LEU A 234 -12.62 13.12 -3.37
CA LEU A 234 -13.65 12.65 -2.45
C LEU A 234 -14.94 13.48 -2.60
N LEU A 235 -14.86 14.80 -2.61
CA LEU A 235 -16.02 15.67 -2.80
C LEU A 235 -16.74 15.37 -4.12
N LYS A 236 -15.98 15.08 -5.19
CA LYS A 236 -16.55 14.68 -6.48
C LYS A 236 -17.32 13.35 -6.41
N VAL A 237 -16.82 12.38 -5.66
CA VAL A 237 -17.51 11.09 -5.42
C VAL A 237 -18.75 11.28 -4.56
N LEU A 238 -18.71 12.16 -3.56
CA LEU A 238 -19.81 12.37 -2.63
C LEU A 238 -20.94 13.24 -3.19
N LEU A 239 -20.63 14.18 -4.09
CA LEU A 239 -21.59 15.16 -4.62
C LEU A 239 -22.93 14.55 -5.08
N PRO A 240 -22.98 13.42 -5.82
CA PRO A 240 -24.24 12.82 -6.27
C PRO A 240 -25.06 12.16 -5.15
N HIS A 241 -24.47 11.96 -3.97
CA HIS A 241 -25.08 11.24 -2.85
C HIS A 241 -25.62 12.18 -1.77
N PHE A 242 -25.38 13.48 -1.89
CA PHE A 242 -26.09 14.44 -1.07
C PHE A 242 -27.55 14.49 -1.52
N ASP A 243 -28.49 14.42 -0.56
CA ASP A 243 -29.90 14.74 -0.84
C ASP A 243 -29.96 16.09 -1.58
N PRO A 244 -30.94 16.32 -2.48
CA PRO A 244 -30.95 17.45 -3.40
C PRO A 244 -30.49 18.75 -2.73
N LEU A 245 -29.31 19.21 -3.17
CA LEU A 245 -28.69 20.42 -2.65
C LEU A 245 -29.39 21.63 -3.27
N MET A 246 -29.52 22.70 -2.48
CA MET A 246 -29.92 24.00 -3.01
C MET A 246 -28.83 24.54 -3.95
N ASP A 247 -29.18 25.36 -4.94
CA ASP A 247 -28.22 25.92 -5.91
C ASP A 247 -27.02 26.61 -5.23
N GLN A 248 -27.28 27.32 -4.13
CA GLN A 248 -26.23 27.94 -3.32
C GLN A 248 -25.29 26.90 -2.70
N GLN A 249 -25.82 25.80 -2.14
CA GLN A 249 -25.01 24.72 -1.58
C GLN A 249 -24.17 24.02 -2.66
N VAL A 250 -24.72 23.83 -3.86
CA VAL A 250 -23.97 23.27 -5.00
C VAL A 250 -22.79 24.17 -5.37
N LEU A 251 -23.02 25.48 -5.45
CA LEU A 251 -21.96 26.46 -5.71
C LEU A 251 -20.89 26.43 -4.61
N ASP A 252 -21.30 26.42 -3.34
CA ASP A 252 -20.38 26.39 -2.20
C ASP A 252 -19.55 25.10 -2.14
N VAL A 253 -20.15 23.94 -2.44
CA VAL A 253 -19.40 22.67 -2.54
C VAL A 253 -18.43 22.68 -3.73
N CYS A 254 -18.82 23.26 -4.86
CA CYS A 254 -17.93 23.43 -6.01
C CYS A 254 -16.73 24.33 -5.68
N ASN A 255 -16.97 25.45 -4.99
CA ASN A 255 -15.92 26.36 -4.52
C ASN A 255 -14.99 25.68 -3.51
N LEU A 256 -15.56 24.93 -2.56
CA LEU A 256 -14.78 24.13 -1.60
C LEU A 256 -13.89 23.12 -2.32
N ARG A 257 -14.43 22.40 -3.32
CA ARG A 257 -13.65 21.44 -4.12
C ARG A 257 -12.50 22.12 -4.86
N GLN A 258 -12.73 23.29 -5.47
CA GLN A 258 -11.70 24.05 -6.17
C GLN A 258 -10.61 24.53 -5.19
N SER A 259 -11.00 25.02 -4.02
CA SER A 259 -10.05 25.43 -2.97
C SER A 259 -9.23 24.24 -2.47
N CYS A 260 -9.85 23.07 -2.25
CA CYS A 260 -9.13 21.85 -1.90
C CYS A 260 -8.12 21.47 -2.99
N GLN A 261 -8.51 21.52 -4.27
CA GLN A 261 -7.63 21.21 -5.39
C GLN A 261 -6.39 22.11 -5.40
N GLN A 262 -6.55 23.41 -5.19
CA GLN A 262 -5.42 24.36 -5.13
C GLN A 262 -4.47 24.05 -3.97
N ALA A 263 -5.01 23.77 -2.78
CA ALA A 263 -4.20 23.40 -1.62
C ALA A 263 -3.49 22.05 -1.82
N GLU A 264 -4.17 21.06 -2.40
CA GLU A 264 -3.59 19.77 -2.75
C GLU A 264 -2.43 19.91 -3.74
N ASP A 265 -2.58 20.76 -4.75
CA ASP A 265 -1.55 20.99 -5.75
C ASP A 265 -0.33 21.70 -5.13
N ALA A 266 -0.54 22.65 -4.21
CA ALA A 266 0.54 23.28 -3.45
C ALA A 266 1.31 22.28 -2.58
N VAL A 267 0.60 21.42 -1.82
CA VAL A 267 1.22 20.38 -0.98
C VAL A 267 1.96 19.34 -1.85
N SER A 268 1.38 18.95 -3.00
CA SER A 268 2.00 18.00 -3.93
C SER A 268 3.27 18.57 -4.55
N GLN A 269 3.27 19.83 -4.99
CA GLN A 269 4.45 20.51 -5.50
C GLN A 269 5.56 20.62 -4.44
N GLY A 270 5.18 20.89 -3.18
CA GLY A 270 6.14 20.88 -2.06
C GLY A 270 6.78 19.51 -1.87
N MET A 271 5.99 18.43 -1.95
CA MET A 271 6.48 17.06 -1.86
C MET A 271 7.40 16.70 -3.02
N GLU A 272 7.06 17.09 -4.24
CA GLU A 272 7.91 16.90 -5.41
C GLU A 272 9.25 17.62 -5.24
N LYS A 273 9.27 18.88 -4.79
CA LYS A 273 10.51 19.61 -4.48
C LYS A 273 11.33 18.89 -3.42
N LEU A 274 10.71 18.38 -2.35
CA LEU A 274 11.39 17.60 -1.32
C LEU A 274 12.01 16.32 -1.92
N GLN A 275 11.31 15.61 -2.80
CA GLN A 275 11.83 14.41 -3.46
C GLN A 275 13.05 14.71 -4.34
N HIS A 276 13.02 15.79 -5.12
CA HIS A 276 14.19 16.23 -5.91
C HIS A 276 15.37 16.56 -5.00
N THR A 277 15.11 17.34 -3.95
CA THR A 277 16.11 17.73 -2.94
C THR A 277 16.70 16.49 -2.25
N LEU A 278 15.88 15.49 -1.91
CA LEU A 278 16.35 14.22 -1.34
C LEU A 278 17.21 13.43 -2.33
N ALA A 279 16.78 13.35 -3.60
CA ALA A 279 17.55 12.67 -4.64
C ALA A 279 18.93 13.30 -4.83
N ASP A 280 19.01 14.63 -4.87
CA ASP A 280 20.27 15.37 -4.96
C ASP A 280 21.17 15.13 -3.73
N SER A 281 20.59 15.09 -2.52
CA SER A 281 21.34 14.75 -1.29
C SER A 281 21.95 13.36 -1.35
N VAL A 282 21.19 12.37 -1.80
CA VAL A 282 21.65 10.97 -1.89
C VAL A 282 22.68 10.81 -3.00
N ALA A 283 22.51 11.52 -4.11
CA ALA A 283 23.42 11.49 -5.25
C ALA A 283 24.67 12.38 -5.08
N ALA A 284 24.77 13.17 -4.01
CA ALA A 284 25.86 14.10 -3.81
C ALA A 284 27.23 13.40 -3.68
N GLY A 285 28.23 13.88 -4.41
CA GLY A 285 29.57 13.30 -4.45
C GLY A 285 29.76 12.26 -5.56
N ASN A 286 30.88 11.52 -5.53
CA ASN A 286 31.14 10.49 -6.54
C ASN A 286 30.46 9.18 -6.16
N LEU A 287 29.46 8.78 -6.95
CA LEU A 287 28.84 7.45 -6.82
C LEU A 287 29.91 6.37 -7.06
N GLY A 288 30.19 5.57 -6.03
CA GLY A 288 31.25 4.56 -6.03
C GLY A 288 32.40 4.82 -5.07
N GLU A 289 32.45 5.99 -4.40
CA GLU A 289 33.30 6.19 -3.23
C GLU A 289 32.75 5.44 -2.00
N GLY A 290 33.66 4.91 -1.17
CA GLY A 290 33.30 3.97 -0.10
C GLY A 290 32.55 4.56 1.11
N SER A 291 32.42 5.90 1.22
CA SER A 291 31.74 6.55 2.33
C SER A 291 30.52 7.34 1.84
N TYR A 292 29.34 6.80 2.08
CA TYR A 292 28.03 7.42 1.80
C TYR A 292 27.37 8.03 3.05
N ILE A 293 28.05 7.95 4.21
CA ILE A 293 27.49 8.34 5.52
C ILE A 293 27.08 9.83 5.55
N PRO A 294 27.88 10.79 5.04
CA PRO A 294 27.48 12.21 5.03
C PRO A 294 26.22 12.48 4.19
N GLN A 295 26.11 11.84 3.03
CA GLN A 295 24.96 11.95 2.12
C GLN A 295 23.69 11.44 2.78
N ILE A 296 23.77 10.25 3.41
CA ILE A 296 22.64 9.65 4.13
C ILE A 296 22.25 10.51 5.33
N THR A 297 23.20 11.08 6.07
CA THR A 297 22.90 11.98 7.20
C THR A 297 22.13 13.22 6.73
N CYS A 298 22.59 13.87 5.66
CA CYS A 298 21.89 15.02 5.07
C CYS A 298 20.49 14.64 4.52
N ALA A 299 20.37 13.47 3.88
CA ALA A 299 19.09 12.97 3.41
C ALA A 299 18.12 12.68 4.57
N MET A 300 18.62 12.13 5.69
CA MET A 300 17.81 11.88 6.88
C MET A 300 17.19 13.15 7.47
N GLU A 301 17.94 14.23 7.59
CA GLU A 301 17.42 15.53 8.05
C GLU A 301 16.28 16.03 7.15
N ARG A 302 16.41 15.82 5.83
CA ARG A 302 15.37 16.17 4.86
C ARG A 302 14.14 15.26 4.97
N LEU A 303 14.32 13.97 5.30
CA LEU A 303 13.21 13.03 5.48
C LEU A 303 12.29 13.38 6.65
N GLU A 304 12.78 14.08 7.67
CA GLU A 304 11.95 14.56 8.78
C GLU A 304 10.80 15.47 8.30
N ALA A 305 11.00 16.19 7.19
CA ALA A 305 9.97 17.04 6.59
C ALA A 305 8.74 16.24 6.12
N LEU A 306 8.87 14.95 5.81
CA LEU A 306 7.75 14.11 5.37
C LEU A 306 6.61 14.06 6.39
N VAL A 307 6.93 14.08 7.69
CA VAL A 307 5.93 14.09 8.76
C VAL A 307 5.02 15.32 8.62
N SER A 308 5.62 16.48 8.34
CA SER A 308 4.87 17.73 8.16
C SER A 308 3.93 17.68 6.94
N PHE A 309 4.29 16.97 5.88
CA PHE A 309 3.42 16.79 4.70
C PHE A 309 2.23 15.89 5.01
N VAL A 310 2.42 14.82 5.79
CA VAL A 310 1.32 13.98 6.25
C VAL A 310 0.36 14.79 7.12
N ASP A 311 0.89 15.59 8.06
CA ASP A 311 0.09 16.46 8.92
C ASP A 311 -0.67 17.53 8.12
N GLN A 312 -0.03 18.18 7.14
CA GLN A 312 -0.68 19.16 6.25
C GLN A 312 -1.82 18.51 5.43
N ALA A 313 -1.58 17.33 4.88
CA ALA A 313 -2.59 16.62 4.10
C ALA A 313 -3.80 16.21 4.97
N ASP A 314 -3.57 15.75 6.20
CA ASP A 314 -4.63 15.43 7.16
C ASP A 314 -5.35 16.68 7.68
N HIS A 315 -4.64 17.79 7.87
CA HIS A 315 -5.26 19.06 8.19
C HIS A 315 -6.21 19.52 7.08
N LEU A 316 -5.80 19.40 5.81
CA LEU A 316 -6.67 19.70 4.69
C LEU A 316 -7.92 18.81 4.69
N ARG A 317 -7.79 17.50 4.93
CA ARG A 317 -8.94 16.58 5.08
C ARG A 317 -9.88 17.00 6.20
N HIS A 318 -9.32 17.35 7.35
CA HIS A 318 -10.07 17.83 8.50
C HIS A 318 -10.89 19.08 8.14
N GLU A 319 -10.24 20.10 7.58
CA GLU A 319 -10.90 21.34 7.16
C GLU A 319 -11.96 21.08 6.09
N THR A 320 -11.69 20.24 5.09
CA THR A 320 -12.70 19.90 4.07
C THR A 320 -13.95 19.29 4.68
N LEU A 321 -13.81 18.33 5.60
CA LEU A 321 -14.96 17.72 6.28
C LEU A 321 -15.73 18.75 7.12
N GLN A 322 -15.02 19.65 7.82
CA GLN A 322 -15.64 20.72 8.61
C GLN A 322 -16.39 21.73 7.73
N GLN A 323 -15.79 22.21 6.65
CA GLN A 323 -16.45 23.16 5.74
C GLN A 323 -17.65 22.50 5.04
N MET A 324 -17.52 21.24 4.64
CA MET A 324 -18.64 20.49 4.08
C MET A 324 -19.81 20.40 5.09
N HIS A 325 -19.54 20.09 6.36
CA HIS A 325 -20.57 20.09 7.40
C HIS A 325 -21.22 21.47 7.62
N ARG A 326 -20.49 22.58 7.41
CA ARG A 326 -21.05 23.94 7.50
C ARG A 326 -21.97 24.30 6.32
N ILE A 327 -21.69 23.77 5.14
CA ILE A 327 -22.49 24.00 3.93
C ILE A 327 -23.78 23.17 3.96
N LEU A 328 -23.71 21.95 4.51
CA LEU A 328 -24.80 20.98 4.49
C LEU A 328 -25.75 21.13 5.70
N THR A 329 -27.01 20.74 5.51
CA THR A 329 -27.91 20.47 6.64
C THR A 329 -27.48 19.19 7.36
N THR A 330 -27.92 19.00 8.60
CA THR A 330 -27.61 17.77 9.36
C THR A 330 -28.00 16.49 8.62
N ARG A 331 -29.13 16.48 7.91
CA ARG A 331 -29.58 15.32 7.14
C ARG A 331 -28.72 15.07 5.89
N GLN A 332 -28.36 16.12 5.16
CA GLN A 332 -27.42 16.02 4.03
C GLN A 332 -26.04 15.57 4.50
N ALA A 333 -25.54 16.07 5.64
CA ALA A 333 -24.27 15.66 6.22
C ALA A 333 -24.29 14.18 6.63
N ALA A 334 -25.37 13.70 7.25
CA ALA A 334 -25.55 12.28 7.58
C ALA A 334 -25.50 11.39 6.33
N ARG A 335 -26.18 11.79 5.25
CA ARG A 335 -26.14 11.10 3.94
C ARG A 335 -24.74 11.12 3.32
N GLY A 336 -24.05 12.26 3.40
CA GLY A 336 -22.67 12.40 2.96
C GLY A 336 -21.71 11.48 3.70
N LEU A 337 -21.81 11.41 5.04
CA LEU A 337 -20.99 10.55 5.88
C LEU A 337 -21.30 9.05 5.65
N LEU A 338 -22.57 8.71 5.44
CA LEU A 338 -22.97 7.36 5.02
C LEU A 338 -22.31 6.99 3.68
N ALA A 339 -22.41 7.86 2.67
CA ALA A 339 -21.82 7.63 1.36
C ALA A 339 -20.28 7.54 1.41
N LEU A 340 -19.64 8.37 2.23
CA LEU A 340 -18.20 8.34 2.49
C LEU A 340 -17.76 6.99 3.07
N GLY A 341 -18.49 6.52 4.08
CA GLY A 341 -18.22 5.24 4.70
C GLY A 341 -18.43 4.07 3.73
N GLU A 342 -19.54 4.06 2.99
CA GLU A 342 -19.81 3.03 1.98
C GLU A 342 -18.76 3.01 0.87
N TYR A 343 -18.28 4.17 0.44
CA TYR A 343 -17.23 4.26 -0.57
C TYR A 343 -15.96 3.51 -0.11
N PHE A 344 -15.47 3.75 1.10
CA PHE A 344 -14.31 3.03 1.62
C PHE A 344 -14.59 1.55 1.93
N GLN A 345 -15.80 1.19 2.35
CA GLN A 345 -16.20 -0.21 2.47
C GLN A 345 -16.14 -0.94 1.12
N ARG A 346 -16.60 -0.29 0.04
CA ARG A 346 -16.54 -0.86 -1.32
C ARG A 346 -15.10 -1.02 -1.82
N LEU A 347 -14.20 -0.09 -1.49
CA LEU A 347 -12.77 -0.27 -1.80
C LEU A 347 -12.17 -1.48 -1.06
N ARG A 348 -12.48 -1.65 0.23
CA ARG A 348 -12.04 -2.83 1.01
C ARG A 348 -12.63 -4.14 0.47
N ALA A 349 -13.90 -4.13 0.10
CA ALA A 349 -14.57 -5.27 -0.53
C ALA A 349 -13.92 -5.62 -1.88
N LEU A 350 -13.63 -4.62 -2.72
CA LEU A 350 -12.94 -4.80 -3.99
C LEU A 350 -11.57 -5.46 -3.81
N SER A 351 -10.78 -5.02 -2.82
CA SER A 351 -9.49 -5.65 -2.52
C SER A 351 -9.64 -7.12 -2.12
N SER A 352 -10.66 -7.43 -1.32
CA SER A 352 -10.94 -8.80 -0.86
C SER A 352 -11.36 -9.69 -2.04
N SER A 353 -12.30 -9.23 -2.87
CA SER A 353 -12.76 -9.96 -4.06
C SER A 353 -11.63 -10.18 -5.07
N TRP A 354 -10.74 -9.20 -5.25
CA TRP A 354 -9.58 -9.34 -6.11
C TRP A 354 -8.59 -10.39 -5.59
N ALA A 355 -8.36 -10.44 -4.27
CA ALA A 355 -7.46 -11.42 -3.66
C ALA A 355 -8.00 -12.86 -3.79
N THR A 356 -9.32 -13.05 -3.74
CA THR A 356 -9.97 -14.36 -3.82
C THR A 356 -10.31 -14.82 -5.24
N ARG A 357 -9.97 -14.03 -6.28
CA ARG A 357 -10.28 -14.41 -7.67
C ARG A 357 -9.56 -15.71 -8.03
N GLN A 358 -10.28 -16.68 -8.57
CA GLN A 358 -9.67 -17.89 -9.10
C GLN A 358 -8.80 -17.48 -10.30
N ARG A 359 -7.49 -17.73 -10.21
CA ARG A 359 -6.61 -17.62 -11.39
C ARG A 359 -6.75 -18.93 -12.14
N GLU A 360 -7.53 -18.94 -13.21
CA GLU A 360 -7.47 -20.06 -14.15
C GLU A 360 -6.03 -20.15 -14.69
N PRO A 361 -5.40 -21.33 -14.62
CA PRO A 361 -4.10 -21.52 -15.26
C PRO A 361 -4.28 -21.43 -16.77
N THR A 362 -3.74 -20.38 -17.37
CA THR A 362 -3.59 -20.22 -18.82
C THR A 362 -2.50 -21.12 -19.37
#